data_AF-A0A4Y2TSN1-F1
#
_entry.id   AF-A0A4Y2TSN1-F1
#
_cell.length_a   1.000
_cell.length_b   1.000
_cell.length_c   1.000
_cell.angle_alpha   90.00
_cell.angle_beta   90.00
_cell.angle_gamma   90.00
#
_symmetry.space_group_name_H-M   'P 1'
#
loop_
_entity.id
_entity.type
_entity.pdbx_description
1 polymer ?
#
loop_
_entity_poly.entity_id
_entity_poly.type
_entity_poly.pdbx_seq_one_letter_code
_entity_poly.pdbx_strand_id
1 'polypeptide(L)'
;MAILDPQTSHQLARDIQSLLTQNRNILVRWIKAHVGHRANEEADTLAKKAITEGIVMTALNPRCELKQHLQELFFYFLVYEVYKEKVL
;
A
#
# COMPACT_ATOMS: atom_id res chain seq x y z
N MET A 1 -16.40 20.72 7.12
CA MET A 1 -15.45 19.84 6.42
C MET A 1 -14.62 19.12 7.47
N ALA A 2 -14.80 17.81 7.64
CA ALA A 2 -14.13 17.00 8.66
C ALA A 2 -12.81 16.37 8.17
N ILE A 3 -12.20 16.92 7.12
CA ILE A 3 -11.10 16.27 6.39
C ILE A 3 -9.75 16.47 7.11
N LEU A 4 -9.60 17.51 7.93
CA LEU A 4 -8.32 17.82 8.57
C LEU A 4 -8.43 17.55 10.07
N ASP A 5 -8.15 16.32 10.49
CA ASP A 5 -7.87 16.03 11.90
C ASP A 5 -6.36 16.16 12.13
N PRO A 6 -5.88 17.18 12.88
CA PRO A 6 -4.47 17.34 13.21
C PRO A 6 -3.88 16.16 13.99
N GLN A 7 -4.72 15.33 14.63
CA GLN A 7 -4.31 14.16 15.41
C GLN A 7 -4.07 12.90 14.55
N THR A 8 -4.24 13.00 13.23
CA THR A 8 -3.96 11.89 12.31
C THR A 8 -2.46 11.52 12.41
N SER A 9 -2.15 10.42 13.09
CA SER A 9 -0.76 9.96 13.33
C SER A 9 -0.18 9.18 12.15
N HIS A 10 -1.05 8.59 11.32
CA HIS A 10 -0.66 7.70 10.24
C HIS A 10 -0.30 8.48 8.96
N GLN A 11 0.91 8.26 8.42
CA GLN A 11 1.43 9.01 7.27
C GLN A 11 0.51 8.91 6.04
N LEU A 12 0.04 7.71 5.69
CA LEU A 12 -0.90 7.51 4.58
C LEU A 12 -2.17 8.35 4.69
N ALA A 13 -2.71 8.50 5.91
CA ALA A 13 -3.91 9.29 6.12
C ALA A 13 -3.62 10.79 5.94
N ARG A 14 -2.45 11.28 6.36
CA ARG A 14 -2.01 12.67 6.07
C ARG A 14 -1.83 12.92 4.58
N ASP A 15 -1.27 11.95 3.86
CA ASP A 15 -1.05 12.07 2.41
C ASP A 15 -2.39 12.16 1.67
N ILE A 16 -3.37 11.31 2.03
CA ILE A 16 -4.73 11.35 1.48
C ILE A 16 -5.41 12.69 1.79
N GLN A 17 -5.30 13.19 3.03
CA GLN A 17 -5.86 14.49 3.43
C GLN A 17 -5.26 15.65 2.63
N SER A 18 -3.93 15.63 2.42
CA SER A 18 -3.24 16.62 1.59
C SER A 18 -3.75 16.58 0.14
N LEU A 19 -3.86 15.38 -0.44
CA LEU A 19 -4.34 15.19 -1.82
C LEU A 19 -5.77 15.71 -2.00
N LEU A 20 -6.66 15.40 -1.06
CA LEU A 20 -8.05 15.88 -1.07
C LEU A 20 -8.14 17.40 -0.90
N THR A 21 -7.25 17.99 -0.11
CA THR A 21 -7.21 19.45 0.10
C THR A 21 -6.71 20.20 -1.14
N GLN A 22 -5.74 19.61 -1.86
CA GLN A 22 -5.24 20.15 -3.13
C GLN A 22 -6.29 20.07 -4.24
N ASN A 23 -7.12 19.01 -4.25
CA ASN A 23 -8.11 18.76 -5.29
C ASN A 23 -9.53 19.11 -4.84
N ARG A 24 -9.89 20.41 -4.94
CA ARG A 24 -11.18 20.93 -4.44
C ARG A 24 -12.42 20.44 -5.19
N ASN A 25 -12.27 19.78 -6.34
CA ASN A 25 -13.38 19.31 -7.18
C ASN A 25 -13.77 17.84 -6.91
N ILE A 26 -13.30 17.26 -5.80
CA ILE A 26 -13.61 15.88 -5.41
C ILE A 26 -14.67 15.89 -4.31
N LEU A 27 -15.75 15.13 -4.52
CA LEU A 27 -16.80 14.92 -3.52
C LEU A 27 -16.73 13.50 -2.96
N VAL A 28 -16.49 13.39 -1.66
CA VAL A 28 -16.44 12.11 -0.95
C VAL A 28 -17.82 11.81 -0.35
N ARG A 29 -18.35 10.62 -0.63
CA ARG A 29 -19.61 10.12 -0.05
C ARG A 29 -19.44 8.68 0.41
N TRP A 30 -20.17 8.32 1.46
CA TRP A 30 -20.26 6.94 1.93
C TRP A 30 -21.46 6.25 1.28
N ILE A 31 -21.25 5.03 0.76
CA ILE A 31 -22.28 4.17 0.21
C ILE A 31 -22.17 2.81 0.91
N LYS A 32 -23.31 2.24 1.30
CA LYS A 32 -23.35 0.93 1.97
C LYS A 32 -22.92 -0.18 1.00
N ALA A 33 -22.10 -1.12 1.47
CA ALA A 33 -21.71 -2.29 0.69
C ALA A 33 -22.87 -3.28 0.48
N HIS A 34 -22.80 -4.06 -0.62
CA HIS A 34 -23.71 -5.17 -0.95
C HIS A 34 -25.21 -4.82 -1.03
N VAL A 35 -25.52 -3.65 -1.60
CA VAL A 35 -26.91 -3.18 -1.80
C VAL A 35 -27.32 -3.12 -3.29
N GLY A 36 -26.58 -3.78 -4.19
CA GLY A 36 -26.86 -3.76 -5.63
C GLY A 36 -26.27 -2.57 -6.39
N HIS A 37 -25.43 -1.74 -5.76
CA HIS A 37 -24.79 -0.62 -6.45
C HIS A 37 -23.65 -1.12 -7.33
N ARG A 38 -23.93 -1.28 -8.63
CA ARG A 38 -23.04 -1.91 -9.62
C ARG A 38 -21.57 -1.50 -9.50
N ALA A 39 -21.26 -0.21 -9.51
CA ALA A 39 -19.87 0.26 -9.47
C ALA A 39 -19.16 -0.06 -8.13
N ASN A 40 -19.92 -0.11 -7.03
CA ASN A 40 -19.37 -0.45 -5.72
C ASN A 40 -19.10 -1.96 -5.62
N GLU A 41 -19.99 -2.78 -6.19
CA GLU A 41 -19.84 -4.23 -6.25
C GLU A 41 -18.72 -4.66 -7.21
N GLU A 42 -18.56 -3.94 -8.32
CA GLU A 42 -17.46 -4.13 -9.26
C GLU A 42 -16.12 -3.77 -8.60
N ALA A 43 -16.04 -2.64 -7.89
CA ALA A 43 -14.84 -2.26 -7.13
C ALA A 43 -14.49 -3.30 -6.04
N ASP A 44 -15.48 -3.82 -5.31
CA ASP A 44 -15.28 -4.88 -4.32
C ASP A 44 -14.80 -6.19 -4.96
N THR A 45 -15.39 -6.59 -6.08
CA THR A 45 -14.97 -7.77 -6.85
C THR A 45 -13.53 -7.62 -7.35
N LEU A 46 -13.17 -6.46 -7.88
CA LEU A 46 -11.82 -6.17 -8.33
C LEU A 46 -10.81 -6.17 -7.18
N ALA A 47 -11.16 -5.62 -6.02
CA ALA A 47 -10.30 -5.64 -4.84
C ALA A 47 -10.05 -7.07 -4.35
N LYS A 48 -11.11 -7.90 -4.28
CA LYS A 48 -11.00 -9.32 -3.94
C LYS A 48 -10.11 -10.07 -4.94
N LYS A 49 -10.35 -9.83 -6.23
CA LYS A 49 -9.56 -10.41 -7.33
C LYS A 49 -8.08 -10.02 -7.22
N ALA A 50 -7.77 -8.76 -6.89
CA ALA A 50 -6.40 -8.31 -6.70
C ALA A 50 -5.69 -9.01 -5.52
N ILE A 51 -6.42 -9.27 -4.43
CA ILE A 51 -5.90 -10.04 -3.28
C ILE A 51 -5.68 -11.51 -3.65
N THR A 52 -6.62 -12.14 -4.38
CA THR A 52 -6.57 -13.58 -4.71
C THR A 52 -5.64 -13.93 -5.86
N GLU A 53 -5.61 -13.11 -6.90
CA GLU A 53 -4.78 -13.33 -8.10
C GLU A 53 -3.37 -12.79 -7.93
N GLY A 54 -3.11 -12.05 -6.83
CA GLY A 54 -1.78 -11.59 -6.52
C GLY A 54 -1.22 -10.68 -7.62
N ILE A 55 -1.98 -9.66 -8.03
CA ILE A 55 -1.27 -8.42 -8.33
C ILE A 55 -0.74 -7.96 -6.98
N VAL A 56 0.42 -8.50 -6.63
CA VAL A 56 1.28 -8.02 -5.57
C VAL A 56 1.70 -6.63 -6.02
N MET A 57 0.83 -5.64 -5.82
CA MET A 57 1.36 -4.35 -5.46
C MET A 57 2.06 -4.60 -4.14
N THR A 58 3.38 -4.54 -4.20
CA THR A 58 4.30 -4.40 -3.09
C THR A 58 3.97 -3.11 -2.31
N ALA A 59 2.82 -3.08 -1.66
CA ALA A 59 2.36 -2.08 -0.71
C ALA A 59 1.18 -2.75 -0.02
N LEU A 60 1.33 -3.30 1.18
CA LEU A 60 1.71 -2.57 2.38
C LEU A 60 2.53 -3.44 3.34
N ASN A 61 3.79 -3.69 3.02
CA ASN A 61 4.74 -3.98 4.09
C ASN A 61 5.07 -2.63 4.74
N PRO A 62 4.85 -2.44 6.06
CA PRO A 62 5.32 -1.23 6.74
C PRO A 62 6.80 -1.00 6.40
N ARG A 63 7.21 0.26 6.27
CA ARG A 63 8.56 0.64 5.80
C ARG A 63 9.69 -0.08 6.55
N CYS A 64 9.45 -0.49 7.80
CA CYS A 64 10.38 -1.32 8.58
C CYS A 64 10.63 -2.69 7.95
N GLU A 65 9.59 -3.36 7.48
CA GLU A 65 9.65 -4.70 6.90
C GLU A 65 10.28 -4.68 5.50
N LEU A 66 10.00 -3.65 4.70
CA LEU A 66 10.72 -3.43 3.43
C LEU A 66 12.22 -3.16 3.66
N LYS A 67 12.56 -2.37 4.68
CA LYS A 67 13.95 -2.09 5.04
C LYS A 67 14.65 -3.39 5.48
N GLN A 68 13.99 -4.20 6.30
CA GLN A 68 14.53 -5.46 6.78
C GLN A 68 14.77 -6.45 5.63
N HIS A 69 13.78 -6.66 4.76
CA HIS A 69 13.95 -7.53 3.59
C HIS A 69 15.06 -7.06 2.65
N LEU A 70 15.20 -5.74 2.42
CA LEU A 70 16.31 -5.22 1.62
C LEU A 70 17.66 -5.46 2.28
N GLN A 71 17.76 -5.26 3.61
CA GLN A 71 18.98 -5.55 4.36
C GLN A 71 19.36 -7.04 4.31
N GLU A 72 18.37 -7.93 4.45
CA GLU A 72 18.57 -9.37 4.33
C GLU A 72 19.03 -9.75 2.92
N LEU A 73 18.39 -9.23 1.87
CA LEU A 73 18.81 -9.48 0.49
C LEU A 73 20.23 -8.98 0.19
N PHE A 74 20.59 -7.79 0.68
CA PHE A 74 21.97 -7.28 0.57
C PHE A 74 22.96 -8.18 1.32
N PHE A 75 22.59 -8.68 2.50
CA PHE A 75 23.44 -9.60 3.25
C PHE A 75 23.62 -10.94 2.52
N TYR A 76 22.54 -11.54 2.01
CA TYR A 76 22.62 -12.74 1.19
C TYR A 76 23.46 -12.55 -0.07
N PHE A 77 23.33 -11.41 -0.76
CA PHE A 77 24.13 -11.09 -1.93
C PHE A 77 25.62 -10.98 -1.59
N LEU A 78 25.98 -10.27 -0.52
CA LEU A 78 27.38 -10.15 -0.06
C LEU A 78 27.96 -11.50 0.38
N VAL A 79 27.19 -12.30 1.12
CA VAL A 79 27.60 -13.65 1.54
C VAL A 79 27.81 -14.53 0.31
N TYR A 80 26.93 -14.47 -0.68
CA TYR A 80 27.05 -15.26 -1.91
C TYR A 80 28.28 -14.88 -2.74
N GLU A 81 28.56 -13.58 -2.92
CA GLU A 81 29.78 -13.13 -3.63
C GLU A 81 31.06 -13.55 -2.89
N VAL A 82 31.10 -13.40 -1.56
CA VAL A 82 32.25 -13.86 -0.76
C VAL A 82 32.42 -15.38 -0.81
N TYR A 83 31.33 -16.16 -0.84
CA TYR A 83 31.40 -17.62 -1.02
C TYR A 83 31.88 -18.00 -2.41
N LYS A 84 31.43 -17.28 -3.44
CA LYS A 84 31.85 -17.50 -4.84
C LYS A 84 33.34 -17.22 -5.05
N GLU A 85 33.87 -16.16 -4.42
CA GLU A 85 35.30 -15.84 -4.45
C GLU A 85 36.18 -16.82 -3.64
N LYS A 86 35.62 -17.59 -2.71
CA LYS A 86 36.35 -18.58 -1.91
C LYS A 86 36.36 -20.00 -2.48
N VAL A 87 35.50 -20.28 -3.47
CA VAL A 87 35.32 -21.62 -4.07
C VAL A 87 35.86 -21.69 -5.51
N LEU A 88 36.38 -20.57 -6.03
CA LEU A 88 37.25 -20.49 -7.21
C LEU A 88 38.70 -20.23 -6.77
#